data_AF-A0A2I2DSQ4-F1
#
_entry.id   AF-A0A2I2DSQ4-F1
#
_cell.length_a   1.000
_cell.length_b   1.000
_cell.length_c   1.000
_cell.angle_alpha   90.00
_cell.angle_beta   90.00
_cell.angle_gamma   90.00
#
_symmetry.space_group_name_H-M   'P 1'
#
loop_
_entity.id
_entity.type
_entity.pdbx_description
1 polymer ?
#
loop_
_entity_poly.entity_id
_entity_poly.type
_entity_poly.pdbx_seq_one_letter_code
_entity_poly.pdbx_strand_id
1 'polypeptide(L)'
;MKYSRLTKEQFEELHQEFINFLATQSITADEWANLKTNKPELAEMELDVFSDLIWEGVLNKAEYLEHFSAQHMYLFRLGKKKMKAIVVNVKNKAVDITTQEGYNWLRENLMDETVEFLQADKEYTEDKNLDKFKMIEQGAVITKGELFKYFNKLIN
;
A
#
# COMPACT_ATOMS: atom_id res chain seq x y z
N MET A 1 5.68 -14.37 10.81
CA MET A 1 4.92 -13.49 9.90
C MET A 1 5.68 -12.18 9.74
N LYS A 2 5.89 -11.72 8.50
CA LYS A 2 6.64 -10.51 8.15
C LYS A 2 5.72 -9.30 7.99
N TYR A 3 4.53 -9.51 7.43
CA TYR A 3 3.51 -8.49 7.20
C TYR A 3 2.29 -8.72 8.10
N SER A 4 1.22 -7.95 7.92
CA SER A 4 -0.05 -8.23 8.58
C SER A 4 -0.73 -9.44 7.93
N ARG A 5 -1.44 -10.22 8.74
CA ARG A 5 -2.32 -11.28 8.23
C ARG A 5 -3.43 -10.66 7.39
N LEU A 6 -3.79 -11.32 6.29
CA LEU A 6 -4.96 -10.96 5.51
C LEU A 6 -6.23 -11.03 6.36
N THR A 7 -7.18 -10.13 6.10
CA THR A 7 -8.48 -10.17 6.75
C THR A 7 -9.28 -11.37 6.24
N LYS A 8 -10.36 -11.70 6.95
CA LYS A 8 -11.26 -12.79 6.55
C LYS A 8 -11.80 -12.58 5.14
N GLU A 9 -12.22 -11.35 4.83
CA GLU A 9 -12.76 -10.97 3.52
C GLU A 9 -11.71 -11.15 2.41
N GLN A 10 -10.45 -10.78 2.69
CA GLN A 10 -9.35 -10.97 1.74
C GLN A 10 -9.04 -12.45 1.50
N PHE A 11 -9.11 -13.29 2.53
CA PHE A 11 -9.00 -14.75 2.37
C PHE A 11 -10.16 -15.33 1.56
N GLU A 12 -11.38 -14.83 1.76
CA GLU A 12 -12.56 -15.25 0.99
C GLU A 12 -12.42 -14.85 -0.49
N GLU A 13 -11.91 -13.65 -0.79
CA GLU A 13 -11.61 -13.22 -2.15
C GLU A 13 -10.50 -14.06 -2.79
N LEU A 14 -9.50 -14.46 -2.01
CA LEU A 14 -8.31 -15.22 -2.46
C LEU A 14 -8.42 -16.73 -2.18
N HIS A 15 -9.62 -17.27 -1.99
CA HIS A 15 -9.81 -18.66 -1.59
C HIS A 15 -9.22 -19.64 -2.62
N GLN A 16 -9.28 -19.32 -3.92
CA GLN A 16 -8.74 -20.17 -4.98
C GLN A 16 -7.21 -20.20 -4.94
N GLU A 17 -6.57 -19.04 -4.74
CA GLU A 17 -5.14 -18.90 -4.53
C GLU A 17 -4.70 -19.62 -3.27
N PHE A 18 -5.49 -19.54 -2.19
CA PHE A 18 -5.19 -20.22 -0.94
C PHE A 18 -5.28 -21.75 -1.07
N ILE A 19 -6.30 -22.27 -1.76
CA ILE A 19 -6.40 -23.70 -2.07
C ILE A 19 -5.20 -24.16 -2.90
N ASN A 20 -4.81 -23.39 -3.91
CA ASN A 20 -3.64 -23.72 -4.72
C ASN A 20 -2.35 -23.70 -3.89
N PHE A 21 -2.20 -22.72 -2.99
CA PHE A 21 -1.08 -22.66 -2.05
C PHE A 21 -1.01 -23.92 -1.17
N LEU A 22 -2.11 -24.30 -0.52
CA LEU A 22 -2.16 -25.52 0.30
C LEU A 22 -1.79 -26.76 -0.53
N ALA A 23 -2.31 -26.86 -1.77
CA ALA A 23 -1.96 -27.96 -2.67
C ALA A 23 -0.46 -27.99 -3.03
N THR A 24 0.20 -26.83 -3.19
CA THR A 24 1.67 -26.81 -3.41
C THR A 24 2.46 -27.32 -2.20
N GLN A 25 1.90 -27.21 -1.00
CA GLN A 25 2.45 -27.80 0.23
C GLN A 25 2.01 -29.26 0.44
N SER A 26 1.35 -29.87 -0.55
CA SER A 26 0.75 -31.21 -0.45
C SER A 26 -0.28 -31.35 0.67
N ILE A 27 -0.94 -30.25 1.06
CA ILE A 27 -2.02 -30.26 2.06
C ILE A 27 -3.35 -30.42 1.34
N THR A 28 -4.01 -31.56 1.57
CA THR A 28 -5.35 -31.86 1.07
C THR A 28 -6.45 -31.18 1.90
N ALA A 29 -7.69 -31.20 1.40
CA ALA A 29 -8.84 -30.65 2.13
C ALA A 29 -9.08 -31.36 3.47
N ASP A 30 -8.90 -32.69 3.51
CA ASP A 30 -9.06 -33.50 4.72
C ASP A 30 -7.96 -33.21 5.74
N GLU A 31 -6.71 -33.06 5.28
CA GLU A 31 -5.60 -32.66 6.14
C GLU A 31 -5.80 -31.25 6.66
N TRP A 32 -6.27 -30.31 5.84
CA TRP A 32 -6.60 -28.96 6.28
C TRP A 32 -7.70 -28.95 7.35
N ALA A 33 -8.75 -29.75 7.16
CA ALA A 33 -9.79 -29.93 8.17
C ALA A 33 -9.22 -30.50 9.47
N ASN A 34 -8.35 -31.51 9.38
CA ASN A 34 -7.67 -32.11 10.51
C ASN A 34 -6.75 -31.12 11.24
N LEU A 35 -5.98 -30.32 10.49
CA LEU A 35 -5.09 -29.28 11.06
C LEU A 35 -5.89 -28.27 11.88
N LYS A 36 -7.00 -27.74 11.34
CA LYS A 36 -7.84 -26.79 12.08
C LYS A 36 -8.38 -27.35 13.39
N THR A 37 -8.69 -28.65 13.46
CA THR A 37 -9.25 -29.27 14.66
C THR A 37 -8.17 -29.69 15.66
N ASN A 38 -7.11 -30.34 15.18
CA ASN A 38 -6.16 -31.05 16.04
C ASN A 38 -4.81 -30.36 16.19
N LYS A 39 -4.48 -29.43 15.29
CA LYS A 39 -3.21 -28.65 15.29
C LYS A 39 -3.48 -27.20 14.85
N PRO A 40 -4.37 -26.46 15.54
CA PRO A 40 -4.77 -25.12 15.13
C PRO A 40 -3.58 -24.17 14.95
N GLU A 41 -2.53 -24.31 15.76
CA GLU A 41 -1.29 -23.54 15.63
C GLU A 41 -0.60 -23.71 14.26
N LEU A 42 -0.66 -24.92 13.67
CA LEU A 42 -0.13 -25.14 12.32
C LEU A 42 -1.03 -24.49 11.27
N ALA A 43 -2.35 -24.57 11.44
CA ALA A 43 -3.29 -23.90 10.54
C ALA A 43 -3.08 -22.38 10.52
N GLU A 44 -2.87 -21.77 11.70
CA GLU A 44 -2.56 -20.35 11.85
C GLU A 44 -1.25 -19.97 11.14
N MET A 45 -0.22 -20.82 11.20
CA MET A 45 1.03 -20.60 10.47
C MET A 45 0.84 -20.65 8.95
N GLU A 46 0.03 -21.58 8.42
CA GLU A 46 -0.24 -21.62 6.98
C GLU A 46 -0.96 -20.34 6.49
N LEU A 47 -1.87 -19.80 7.30
CA LEU A 47 -2.52 -18.52 7.01
C LEU A 47 -1.51 -17.35 7.02
N ASP A 48 -0.57 -17.34 7.96
CA ASP A 48 0.49 -16.31 8.03
C ASP A 48 1.43 -16.39 6.84
N VAL A 49 1.89 -17.60 6.48
CA VAL A 49 2.80 -17.81 5.35
C VAL A 49 2.12 -17.41 4.05
N PHE A 50 0.85 -17.77 3.86
CA PHE A 50 0.09 -17.33 2.69
C PHE A 50 -0.08 -15.81 2.66
N SER A 51 -0.40 -15.18 3.79
CA SER A 51 -0.51 -13.72 3.87
C SER A 51 0.80 -13.04 3.47
N ASP A 52 1.93 -13.55 3.97
CA ASP A 52 3.26 -13.03 3.63
C ASP A 52 3.53 -13.17 2.12
N LEU A 53 3.18 -14.30 1.51
CA LEU A 53 3.32 -14.54 0.07
C LEU A 53 2.51 -13.54 -0.77
N ILE A 54 1.25 -13.30 -0.40
CA ILE A 54 0.38 -12.35 -1.11
C ILE A 54 0.93 -10.93 -1.01
N TRP A 55 1.36 -10.51 0.19
CA TRP A 55 1.98 -9.20 0.38
C TRP A 55 3.27 -9.05 -0.43
N GLU A 56 4.17 -10.04 -0.42
CA GLU A 56 5.36 -10.02 -1.28
C GLU A 56 4.96 -9.85 -2.76
N GLY A 57 3.98 -10.61 -3.23
CA GLY A 57 3.49 -10.52 -4.61
C GLY A 57 2.96 -9.13 -4.98
N VAL A 58 2.16 -8.52 -4.11
CA VAL A 58 1.58 -7.18 -4.30
C VAL A 58 2.66 -6.10 -4.24
N LEU A 59 3.51 -6.11 -3.22
CA LEU A 59 4.55 -5.09 -2.99
C LEU A 59 5.63 -5.12 -4.06
N ASN A 60 5.95 -6.30 -4.61
CA ASN A 60 6.89 -6.43 -5.74
C ASN A 60 6.37 -5.79 -7.03
N LYS A 61 5.04 -5.76 -7.23
CA LYS A 61 4.39 -5.16 -8.40
C LYS A 61 3.99 -3.70 -8.19
N ALA A 62 3.97 -3.22 -6.93
CA ALA A 62 3.60 -1.85 -6.62
C ALA A 62 4.62 -0.84 -7.20
N GLU A 63 4.13 0.06 -8.06
CA GLU A 63 4.94 1.12 -8.67
C GLU A 63 4.71 2.49 -8.04
N TYR A 64 3.53 2.72 -7.44
CA TYR A 64 3.15 4.00 -6.85
C TYR A 64 2.40 3.79 -5.55
N LEU A 65 2.63 4.69 -4.60
CA LEU A 65 1.85 4.83 -3.37
C LEU A 65 1.36 6.26 -3.24
N GLU A 66 0.15 6.43 -2.70
CA GLU A 66 -0.43 7.74 -2.43
C GLU A 66 -1.00 7.76 -1.02
N HIS A 67 -0.79 8.85 -0.29
CA HIS A 67 -1.38 9.06 1.02
C HIS A 67 -1.94 10.48 1.11
N PHE A 68 -3.18 10.58 1.59
CA PHE A 68 -3.89 11.83 1.73
C PHE A 68 -4.24 12.08 3.19
N SER A 69 -4.03 13.31 3.60
CA SER A 69 -4.59 13.89 4.81
C SER A 69 -5.18 15.24 4.45
N ALA A 70 -5.92 15.85 5.38
CA ALA A 70 -6.68 17.06 5.10
C ALA A 70 -5.85 18.22 4.53
N GLN A 71 -4.55 18.30 4.87
CA GLN A 71 -3.65 19.37 4.41
C GLN A 71 -2.44 18.86 3.63
N HIS A 72 -2.27 17.54 3.49
CA HIS A 72 -1.08 16.97 2.84
C HIS A 72 -1.44 15.87 1.86
N MET A 73 -0.84 15.93 0.67
CA MET A 73 -0.86 14.87 -0.32
C MET A 73 0.56 14.36 -0.51
N TYR A 74 0.79 13.10 -0.19
CA TYR A 74 2.08 12.44 -0.39
C TYR A 74 1.97 11.47 -1.56
N LEU A 75 2.76 11.70 -2.59
CA LEU A 75 2.77 10.91 -3.82
C LEU A 75 4.14 10.28 -3.97
N PHE A 76 4.20 8.96 -4.05
CA PHE A 76 5.45 8.22 -4.15
C PHE A 76 5.50 7.40 -5.43
N ARG A 77 6.64 7.46 -6.12
CA ARG A 77 7.02 6.51 -7.16
C ARG A 77 8.08 5.58 -6.63
N LEU A 78 7.78 4.28 -6.62
CA LEU A 78 8.60 3.21 -6.08
C LEU A 78 9.65 2.75 -7.11
N GLY A 79 10.78 3.46 -7.16
CA GLY A 79 11.89 3.13 -8.04
C GLY A 79 12.70 1.91 -7.57
N LYS A 80 13.61 1.40 -8.41
CA LYS A 80 14.43 0.22 -8.06
C LYS A 80 15.43 0.47 -6.92
N LYS A 81 16.01 1.67 -6.83
CA LYS A 81 17.06 2.01 -5.85
C LYS A 81 16.57 2.91 -4.72
N LYS A 82 15.63 3.81 -5.03
CA LYS A 82 15.06 4.80 -4.12
C LYS A 82 13.65 5.13 -4.57
N MET A 83 12.85 5.62 -3.63
CA MET A 83 11.54 6.19 -3.92
C MET A 83 11.70 7.67 -4.29
N LYS A 84 10.93 8.13 -5.27
CA LYS A 84 10.73 9.56 -5.50
C LYS A 84 9.45 9.99 -4.81
N ALA A 85 9.49 11.08 -4.07
CA ALA A 85 8.36 11.65 -3.38
C ALA A 85 8.04 13.04 -3.93
N ILE A 86 6.76 13.31 -4.13
CA ILE A 86 6.19 14.64 -4.29
C ILE A 86 5.23 14.85 -3.12
N VAL A 87 5.42 15.93 -2.37
CA VAL A 87 4.54 16.31 -1.28
C VAL A 87 3.88 17.63 -1.63
N VAL A 88 2.55 17.67 -1.56
CA VAL A 88 1.76 18.89 -1.67
C VAL A 88 1.27 19.25 -0.28
N ASN A 89 1.65 20.43 0.21
CA ASN A 89 1.21 20.97 1.48
C ASN A 89 0.24 22.12 1.25
N VAL A 90 -0.93 22.07 1.88
CA VAL A 90 -1.93 23.15 1.88
C VAL A 90 -1.94 23.81 3.25
N LYS A 91 -1.37 25.01 3.34
CA LYS A 91 -1.26 25.79 4.59
C LYS A 91 -2.60 26.40 5.01
N ASN A 92 -3.58 26.46 4.11
CA ASN A 92 -4.93 26.90 4.42
C ASN A 92 -5.70 25.82 5.21
N LYS A 93 -5.78 26.00 6.54
CA LYS A 93 -6.47 25.07 7.45
C LYS A 93 -7.98 24.96 7.22
N ALA A 94 -8.59 25.89 6.48
CA ALA A 94 -10.01 25.80 6.13
C ALA A 94 -10.28 24.83 4.98
N VAL A 95 -9.22 24.35 4.29
CA VAL A 95 -9.32 23.42 3.17
C VAL A 95 -8.97 22.02 3.66
N ASP A 96 -9.87 21.08 3.39
CA ASP A 96 -9.64 19.64 3.55
C ASP A 96 -9.60 18.96 2.19
N ILE A 97 -8.40 18.63 1.71
CA ILE A 97 -8.19 18.04 0.39
C ILE A 97 -8.60 16.56 0.29
N THR A 98 -9.04 15.94 1.39
CA THR A 98 -9.66 14.61 1.36
C THR A 98 -11.14 14.68 0.98
N THR A 99 -11.74 15.87 1.04
CA THR A 99 -13.10 16.14 0.56
C THR A 99 -13.11 16.53 -0.91
N GLN A 100 -14.23 16.28 -1.60
CA GLN A 100 -14.38 16.68 -2.99
C GLN A 100 -14.22 18.19 -3.19
N GLU A 101 -14.76 18.99 -2.28
CA GLU A 101 -14.69 20.46 -2.33
C GLU A 101 -13.26 20.96 -2.15
N GLY A 102 -12.55 20.48 -1.11
CA GLY A 102 -11.17 20.91 -0.87
C GLY A 102 -10.21 20.40 -1.95
N TYR A 103 -10.44 19.22 -2.51
CA TYR A 103 -9.67 18.74 -3.67
C TYR A 103 -9.92 19.59 -4.92
N ASN A 104 -11.16 20.02 -5.17
CA ASN A 104 -11.48 20.94 -6.27
C ASN A 104 -10.77 22.28 -6.07
N TRP A 105 -10.84 22.82 -4.85
CA TRP A 105 -10.14 24.05 -4.50
C TRP A 105 -8.63 23.93 -4.77
N LEU A 106 -7.99 22.82 -4.36
CA LEU A 106 -6.56 22.61 -4.61
C LEU A 106 -6.24 22.65 -6.12
N ARG A 107 -7.07 22.02 -6.96
CA ARG A 107 -6.87 22.01 -8.42
C ARG A 107 -6.94 23.40 -9.04
N GLU A 108 -7.80 24.26 -8.52
CA GLU A 108 -7.98 25.63 -9.01
C GLU A 108 -6.91 26.60 -8.46
N ASN A 109 -6.32 26.27 -7.31
CA ASN A 109 -5.42 27.15 -6.55
C ASN A 109 -4.00 26.58 -6.44
N LEU A 110 -3.55 25.78 -7.43
CA LEU A 110 -2.20 25.19 -7.42
C LEU A 110 -1.06 26.22 -7.35
N MET A 111 -1.29 27.46 -7.80
CA MET A 111 -0.29 28.54 -7.78
C MET A 111 -0.46 29.50 -6.58
N ASP A 112 -1.39 29.20 -5.68
CA ASP A 112 -1.63 29.99 -4.48
C ASP A 112 -0.45 29.88 -3.50
N GLU A 113 -0.12 30.97 -2.81
CA GLU A 113 1.01 31.03 -1.87
C GLU A 113 0.85 30.07 -0.67
N THR A 114 -0.37 29.63 -0.39
CA THR A 114 -0.68 28.65 0.65
C THR A 114 -0.46 27.21 0.20
N VAL A 115 -0.17 26.97 -1.09
CA VAL A 115 0.15 25.64 -1.64
C VAL A 115 1.66 25.53 -1.88
N GLU A 116 2.27 24.53 -1.25
CA GLU A 116 3.72 24.28 -1.35
C GLU A 116 3.99 22.89 -1.90
N PHE A 117 4.88 22.82 -2.90
CA PHE A 117 5.34 21.57 -3.50
C PHE A 117 6.76 21.26 -3.05
N LEU A 118 6.97 20.05 -2.51
CA LEU A 118 8.28 19.55 -2.14
C LEU A 118 8.58 18.28 -2.94
N GLN A 119 9.81 18.18 -3.44
CA GLN A 119 10.34 16.96 -4.04
C GLN A 119 11.44 16.40 -3.15
N ALA A 120 11.42 15.09 -2.92
CA ALA A 120 12.45 14.41 -2.17
C ALA A 120 12.72 13.02 -2.75
N ASP A 121 13.95 12.55 -2.59
CA ASP A 121 14.29 11.17 -2.79
C ASP A 121 14.37 10.48 -1.42
N LYS A 122 13.69 9.35 -1.27
CA LYS A 122 13.75 8.52 -0.06
C LYS A 122 14.46 7.22 -0.38
N GLU A 123 15.58 6.98 0.28
CA GLU A 123 16.29 5.70 0.15
C GLU A 123 15.52 4.58 0.84
N TYR A 124 15.66 3.37 0.29
CA TYR A 124 15.18 2.18 0.96
C TYR A 124 16.17 1.74 2.03
N THR A 125 15.64 1.08 3.06
CA THR A 125 16.41 0.22 3.95
C THR A 125 16.82 -1.08 3.24
N GLU A 126 17.35 -2.03 4.00
CA GLU A 126 17.72 -3.35 3.48
C GLU A 126 16.53 -4.11 2.90
N ASP A 127 15.32 -3.90 3.43
CA ASP A 127 14.10 -4.55 2.99
C ASP A 127 13.10 -3.56 2.38
N LYS A 128 13.15 -3.48 1.05
CA LYS A 128 12.33 -2.54 0.26
C LYS A 128 10.84 -2.79 0.39
N ASN A 129 10.42 -4.05 0.51
CA ASN A 129 9.01 -4.37 0.58
C ASN A 129 8.46 -4.07 1.96
N LEU A 130 9.25 -4.30 3.01
CA LEU A 130 8.89 -3.86 4.36
C LEU A 130 8.75 -2.33 4.45
N ASP A 131 9.62 -1.56 3.78
CA ASP A 131 9.46 -0.09 3.74
C ASP A 131 8.17 0.36 3.06
N LYS A 132 7.84 -0.25 1.91
CA LYS A 132 6.58 0.01 1.21
C LYS A 132 5.39 -0.36 2.09
N PHE A 133 5.45 -1.51 2.75
CA PHE A 133 4.38 -2.00 3.62
C PHE A 133 4.14 -1.06 4.80
N LYS A 134 5.20 -0.59 5.47
CA LYS A 134 5.08 0.39 6.57
C LYS A 134 4.38 1.68 6.13
N MET A 135 4.56 2.11 4.88
CA MET A 135 3.83 3.27 4.34
C MET A 135 2.35 2.95 4.16
N ILE A 136 2.02 1.72 3.73
CA ILE A 136 0.63 1.25 3.63
C ILE A 136 -0.01 1.16 5.02
N GLU A 137 0.71 0.68 6.04
CA GLU A 137 0.24 0.69 7.44
C GLU A 137 -0.03 2.11 7.96
N GLN A 138 0.69 3.11 7.43
CA GLN A 138 0.45 4.53 7.71
C GLN A 138 -0.71 5.12 6.89
N GLY A 139 -1.41 4.29 6.12
CA GLY A 139 -2.59 4.67 5.33
C GLY A 139 -2.28 5.03 3.88
N ALA A 140 -1.07 4.74 3.37
CA ALA A 140 -0.82 4.87 1.94
C ALA A 140 -1.54 3.76 1.16
N VAL A 141 -1.98 4.07 -0.05
CA VAL A 141 -2.66 3.13 -0.95
C VAL A 141 -1.83 2.92 -2.21
N ILE A 142 -1.85 1.70 -2.75
CA ILE A 142 -1.23 1.40 -4.05
C ILE A 142 -2.13 1.94 -5.16
N THR A 143 -1.54 2.69 -6.09
CA THR A 143 -2.29 3.31 -7.20
C THR A 143 -1.59 3.10 -8.54
N LYS A 144 -2.20 3.59 -9.62
CA LYS A 144 -1.60 3.64 -10.96
C LYS A 144 -0.66 4.85 -11.16
N GLY A 145 -0.55 5.72 -10.13
CA GLY A 145 0.35 6.86 -10.12
C GLY A 145 -0.07 8.04 -10.98
N GLU A 146 -1.35 8.18 -11.32
CA GLU A 146 -1.83 9.26 -12.20
C GLU A 146 -1.55 10.64 -11.60
N LEU A 147 -1.73 10.80 -10.28
CA LEU A 147 -1.41 12.05 -9.59
C LEU A 147 0.07 12.32 -9.52
N PHE A 148 0.88 11.31 -9.19
CA PHE A 148 2.33 11.45 -9.21
C PHE A 148 2.81 11.93 -10.59
N LYS A 149 2.34 11.31 -11.67
CA LYS A 149 2.71 11.68 -13.05
C LYS A 149 2.26 13.11 -13.39
N TYR A 150 1.03 13.48 -13.01
CA TYR A 150 0.48 14.82 -13.23
C TYR A 150 1.34 15.88 -12.55
N PHE A 151 1.58 15.76 -11.24
CA PHE A 151 2.37 16.74 -10.49
C PHE A 151 3.83 16.74 -10.94
N ASN A 152 4.41 15.57 -11.23
CA ASN A 152 5.78 15.49 -11.75
C ASN A 152 5.94 16.25 -13.08
N LYS A 153 4.93 16.27 -13.95
CA LYS A 153 4.94 17.04 -15.22
C LYS A 153 4.75 18.54 -14.99
N LEU A 154 4.07 18.93 -13.91
CA LEU A 154 3.82 20.32 -13.59
C LEU A 154 5.08 21.01 -13.04
N ILE A 155 5.91 20.28 -12.30
CA ILE A 155 7.07 20.82 -11.57
C ILE A 155 8.43 20.53 -12.22
N ASN A 156 8.52 19.64 -13.21
CA ASN A 156 9.76 19.27 -13.93
C ASN A 156 9.53 19.30 -15.44
#